data_AF-A0A5R9Q0V6-F1
#
_entry.id   AF-A0A5R9Q0V6-F1
#
_cell.length_a   1.000
_cell.length_b   1.000
_cell.length_c   1.000
_cell.angle_alpha   90.00
_cell.angle_beta   90.00
_cell.angle_gamma   90.00
#
_symmetry.space_group_name_H-M   'P 1'
#
loop_
_entity.id
_entity.type
_entity.pdbx_description
1 polymer ?
#
loop_
_entity_poly.entity_id
_entity_poly.type
_entity_poly.pdbx_seq_one_letter_code
_entity_poly.pdbx_strand_id
1 'polypeptide(L)'
;MRTQLIWLITLATALFIAPGYGHEGATENKKANTPKALDFIKQNEVYNPESVIPPQCYTKTEGKHNPCMACHQSYPSADKRPNIMNDGDLQGDYQFSEVGMTNSWTNLFVDRSLKIKNIKDSFISEWVKEDNYHSFIKAHTDHPQKEAIKLDNLAKPNKAFFGNGLAKDGSHWVAFNYKPFPSTFWPTNGSTGDVMIRLDKSFRQLKGEDNLDVYFANLSLLEMSMKRLDSITVPDIDESKLQVDLNGDGKLSVITTMQKRSHYLGDAKKVPLTDMLYPQGTEFLHTVRYIGVDENGNLYNAERMKEVRYMKKHAFKNKRKVAITYHREGKEKEFEQLPRTINLRERGIDNGFSWTINGFIEDEKGQLRQQHYQELQSCNGCHKTVGTTIDQTFSFARKVEGAKGWGYINLKTQKDTPTLGQQQGEFLTYLQRVGGGDEFRQNKEMLQKWFNHDGSVKTAQVQALPNIYELIMPSNRRALDLNKAYFTIMKEQSYLFGRDATLGVATNVLEKVEDNMPPLEEGFRHGFDIRLDWAQAENSKSLKE
;
A
#
# COMPACT_ATOMS: atom_id res chain seq x y z
N MET A 1 4.85 -22.34 -67.47
CA MET A 1 5.50 -23.68 -67.36
C MET A 1 5.50 -24.04 -65.89
N ARG A 2 4.94 -25.13 -65.37
CA ARG A 2 4.42 -26.36 -65.95
C ARG A 2 3.45 -26.97 -64.90
N THR A 3 2.27 -27.36 -65.37
CA THR A 3 1.47 -28.55 -65.01
C THR A 3 0.85 -28.76 -63.61
N GLN A 4 -0.49 -28.85 -63.68
CA GLN A 4 -1.46 -29.49 -62.78
C GLN A 4 -1.20 -30.99 -62.57
N LEU A 5 -1.64 -31.54 -61.44
CA LEU A 5 -2.12 -32.93 -61.38
C LEU A 5 -3.42 -33.01 -60.56
N ILE A 6 -4.45 -33.54 -61.22
CA ILE A 6 -5.78 -33.86 -60.73
C ILE A 6 -5.76 -35.33 -60.28
N TRP A 7 -6.44 -35.65 -59.18
CA TRP A 7 -6.96 -37.00 -58.95
C TRP A 7 -8.46 -36.92 -58.60
N LEU A 8 -9.25 -37.53 -59.47
CA LEU A 8 -10.66 -37.87 -59.36
C LEU A 8 -10.78 -39.28 -58.76
N ILE A 9 -11.61 -39.49 -57.72
CA ILE A 9 -12.43 -40.71 -57.58
C ILE A 9 -13.80 -40.32 -57.00
N THR A 10 -14.82 -40.93 -57.58
CA THR A 10 -16.27 -40.69 -57.58
C THR A 10 -17.09 -41.38 -56.47
N LEU A 11 -18.20 -40.71 -56.11
CA LEU A 11 -19.56 -41.14 -55.73
C LEU A 11 -19.83 -42.24 -54.67
N ALA A 12 -20.67 -41.89 -53.68
CA ALA A 12 -22.01 -42.50 -53.51
C ALA A 12 -22.93 -41.64 -52.61
N THR A 13 -24.10 -41.29 -53.15
CA THR A 13 -25.25 -40.61 -52.52
C THR A 13 -26.10 -41.55 -51.65
N ALA A 14 -26.63 -41.04 -50.53
CA ALA A 14 -27.95 -41.42 -50.02
C ALA A 14 -28.55 -40.29 -49.17
N LEU A 15 -29.66 -39.71 -49.67
CA LEU A 15 -30.55 -38.78 -48.98
C LEU A 15 -31.47 -39.55 -48.02
N PHE A 16 -31.68 -39.03 -46.80
CA PHE A 16 -32.94 -39.20 -46.06
C PHE A 16 -33.31 -37.87 -45.38
N ILE A 17 -34.61 -37.58 -45.38
CA ILE A 17 -35.24 -36.26 -45.12
C ILE A 17 -35.90 -36.24 -43.71
N ALA A 18 -35.70 -35.11 -43.01
CA ALA A 18 -36.53 -34.43 -41.98
C ALA A 18 -36.77 -35.08 -40.59
N PRO A 19 -37.22 -34.34 -39.54
CA PRO A 19 -37.57 -32.90 -39.47
C PRO A 19 -36.90 -32.11 -38.32
N GLY A 20 -36.99 -30.77 -38.43
CA GLY A 20 -36.58 -29.84 -37.38
C GLY A 20 -37.45 -29.91 -36.12
N TYR A 21 -36.79 -29.67 -34.99
CA TYR A 21 -37.41 -29.30 -33.72
C TYR A 21 -36.65 -28.09 -33.17
N GLY A 22 -37.42 -27.10 -32.71
CA GLY A 22 -36.96 -25.77 -32.34
C GLY A 22 -35.91 -25.75 -31.23
N HIS A 23 -34.97 -24.82 -31.37
CA HIS A 23 -34.16 -24.33 -30.27
C HIS A 23 -34.94 -23.26 -29.50
N GLU A 24 -35.86 -23.71 -28.65
CA GLU A 24 -36.30 -22.96 -27.47
C GLU A 24 -35.88 -23.76 -26.24
N GLY A 25 -35.18 -23.12 -25.30
CA GLY A 25 -34.84 -23.71 -24.01
C GLY A 25 -33.39 -24.16 -23.85
N ALA A 26 -32.45 -23.21 -23.87
CA ALA A 26 -31.09 -23.43 -23.33
C ALA A 26 -30.62 -22.20 -22.55
N THR A 27 -31.46 -21.71 -21.64
CA THR A 27 -31.10 -20.64 -20.68
C THR A 27 -31.39 -21.04 -19.24
N GLU A 28 -31.27 -22.32 -18.89
CA GLU A 28 -31.34 -22.78 -17.49
C GLU A 28 -30.41 -23.98 -17.29
N ASN A 29 -29.11 -23.72 -17.06
CA ASN A 29 -28.18 -24.50 -16.21
C ASN A 29 -26.70 -24.19 -16.51
N LYS A 30 -26.27 -22.95 -16.25
CA LYS A 30 -24.86 -22.65 -15.96
C LYS A 30 -24.74 -21.96 -14.60
N LYS A 31 -25.28 -22.57 -13.55
CA LYS A 31 -24.67 -22.46 -12.21
C LYS A 31 -23.62 -23.56 -12.10
N ALA A 32 -22.59 -23.49 -12.95
CA ALA A 32 -21.38 -24.26 -12.70
C ALA A 32 -20.81 -23.74 -11.38
N ASN A 33 -20.53 -24.65 -10.45
CA ASN A 33 -20.08 -24.39 -9.10
C ASN A 33 -18.70 -23.72 -9.14
N THR A 34 -18.66 -22.38 -9.27
CA THR A 34 -17.39 -21.63 -9.28
C THR A 34 -16.67 -21.88 -7.95
N PRO A 35 -15.42 -22.36 -7.97
CA PRO A 35 -14.67 -22.64 -6.75
C PRO A 35 -14.56 -21.41 -5.84
N LYS A 36 -14.75 -21.60 -4.53
CA LYS A 36 -14.54 -20.53 -3.54
C LYS A 36 -13.04 -20.41 -3.22
N ALA A 37 -12.60 -19.24 -2.77
CA ALA A 37 -11.20 -19.03 -2.39
C ALA A 37 -10.68 -20.04 -1.35
N LEU A 38 -11.52 -20.40 -0.36
CA LEU A 38 -11.16 -21.40 0.65
C LEU A 38 -11.00 -22.81 0.08
N ASP A 39 -11.57 -23.12 -1.09
CA ASP A 39 -11.43 -24.44 -1.71
C ASP A 39 -9.98 -24.66 -2.18
N PHE A 40 -9.35 -23.65 -2.78
CA PHE A 40 -7.93 -23.68 -3.14
C PHE A 40 -7.02 -23.89 -1.92
N ILE A 41 -7.31 -23.19 -0.81
CA ILE A 41 -6.54 -23.34 0.44
C ILE A 41 -6.68 -24.76 1.00
N LYS A 42 -7.91 -25.30 1.06
CA LYS A 42 -8.17 -26.65 1.59
C LYS A 42 -7.54 -27.75 0.75
N GLN A 43 -7.50 -27.56 -0.57
CA GLN A 43 -6.93 -28.51 -1.53
C GLN A 43 -5.42 -28.32 -1.71
N ASN A 44 -4.84 -27.32 -1.04
CA ASN A 44 -3.43 -26.93 -1.19
C ASN A 44 -3.05 -26.62 -2.65
N GLU A 45 -3.97 -26.00 -3.38
CA GLU A 45 -3.80 -25.56 -4.75
C GLU A 45 -3.44 -24.07 -4.79
N VAL A 46 -2.50 -23.71 -5.67
CA VAL A 46 -2.12 -22.31 -5.89
C VAL A 46 -3.11 -21.68 -6.85
N TYR A 47 -3.85 -20.67 -6.38
CA TYR A 47 -4.82 -19.95 -7.21
C TYR A 47 -4.13 -18.94 -8.14
N ASN A 48 -3.33 -18.05 -7.56
CA ASN A 48 -2.62 -17.00 -8.30
C ASN A 48 -1.10 -17.17 -8.12
N PRO A 49 -0.42 -17.85 -9.04
CA PRO A 49 1.01 -18.12 -8.93
C PRO A 49 1.89 -16.86 -9.04
N GLU A 50 1.37 -15.79 -9.67
CA GLU A 50 2.04 -14.50 -9.84
C GLU A 50 1.30 -13.37 -9.12
N SER A 51 0.84 -13.63 -7.88
CA SER A 51 0.13 -12.64 -7.05
C SER A 51 0.95 -11.40 -6.67
N VAL A 52 2.22 -11.34 -7.06
CA VAL A 52 3.04 -10.13 -6.98
C VAL A 52 2.66 -9.07 -8.02
N ILE A 53 1.87 -9.40 -9.05
CA ILE A 53 1.26 -8.40 -9.95
C ILE A 53 -0.03 -7.92 -9.29
N PRO A 54 -0.08 -6.71 -8.71
CA PRO A 54 -1.27 -6.20 -8.01
C PRO A 54 -2.43 -5.93 -8.99
N PRO A 55 -3.68 -5.86 -8.50
CA PRO A 55 -4.85 -5.59 -9.34
C PRO A 55 -4.76 -4.30 -10.15
N GLN A 56 -4.06 -3.30 -9.61
CA GLN A 56 -3.85 -1.99 -10.25
C GLN A 56 -3.10 -2.10 -11.58
N CYS A 57 -2.25 -3.12 -11.76
CA CYS A 57 -1.48 -3.32 -12.99
C CYS A 57 -2.35 -3.77 -14.17
N TYR A 58 -3.58 -4.22 -13.93
CA TYR A 58 -4.53 -4.56 -14.99
C TYR A 58 -5.43 -3.38 -15.38
N THR A 59 -5.14 -2.16 -14.95
CA THR A 59 -5.94 -0.99 -15.34
C THR A 59 -5.97 -0.80 -16.86
N LYS A 60 -7.14 -0.48 -17.41
CA LYS A 60 -7.24 -0.01 -18.80
C LYS A 60 -6.76 1.42 -18.82
N THR A 61 -5.57 1.67 -19.34
CA THR A 61 -4.93 3.00 -19.41
C THR A 61 -5.38 3.84 -20.60
N GLU A 62 -5.94 3.22 -21.65
CA GLU A 62 -6.28 3.87 -22.93
C GLU A 62 -5.09 4.65 -23.53
N GLY A 63 -3.86 4.18 -23.30
CA GLY A 63 -2.63 4.83 -23.77
C GLY A 63 -2.24 6.11 -23.03
N LYS A 64 -3.11 6.70 -22.19
CA LYS A 64 -2.92 8.05 -21.63
C LYS A 64 -3.13 8.21 -20.12
N HIS A 65 -3.91 7.32 -19.50
CA HIS A 65 -4.23 7.39 -18.07
C HIS A 65 -3.19 6.62 -17.27
N ASN A 66 -2.30 7.32 -16.57
CA ASN A 66 -1.10 6.74 -15.96
C ASN A 66 -1.18 6.67 -14.41
N PRO A 67 -1.75 5.60 -13.83
CA PRO A 67 -1.57 5.28 -12.41
C PRO A 67 -0.24 4.57 -12.13
N CYS A 68 0.39 3.97 -13.16
CA CYS A 68 1.62 3.19 -13.06
C CYS A 68 2.82 3.98 -12.52
N MET A 69 2.88 5.29 -12.80
CA MET A 69 3.94 6.17 -12.32
C MET A 69 4.11 6.17 -10.80
N ALA A 70 3.06 5.90 -10.02
CA ALA A 70 3.20 5.91 -8.56
C ALA A 70 4.11 4.77 -8.06
N CYS A 71 4.25 3.70 -8.87
CA CYS A 71 5.01 2.48 -8.56
C CYS A 71 6.29 2.35 -9.39
N HIS A 72 6.17 2.42 -10.71
CA HIS A 72 7.26 2.07 -11.64
C HIS A 72 8.12 3.29 -11.97
N GLN A 73 9.36 3.28 -11.49
CA GLN A 73 10.24 4.45 -11.50
C GLN A 73 11.69 4.08 -11.79
N SER A 74 12.34 5.00 -12.49
CA SER A 74 13.73 4.91 -12.90
C SER A 74 14.48 6.14 -12.41
N TYR A 75 15.56 5.94 -11.65
CA TYR A 75 16.36 7.02 -11.10
C TYR A 75 17.74 7.07 -11.73
N PRO A 76 18.29 8.26 -12.01
CA PRO A 76 19.65 8.39 -12.51
C PRO A 76 20.67 7.71 -11.60
N SER A 77 21.66 7.01 -12.16
CA SER A 77 22.72 6.36 -11.36
C SER A 77 23.49 7.36 -10.49
N ALA A 78 23.55 8.64 -10.90
CA ALA A 78 24.13 9.74 -10.14
C ALA A 78 23.46 9.95 -8.77
N ASP A 79 22.18 9.59 -8.63
CA ASP A 79 21.44 9.70 -7.37
C ASP A 79 21.90 8.67 -6.34
N LYS A 80 22.63 7.62 -6.75
CA LYS A 80 23.23 6.59 -5.86
C LYS A 80 22.24 5.98 -4.87
N ARG A 81 20.97 5.81 -5.25
CA ARG A 81 19.93 5.19 -4.41
C ARG A 81 20.29 3.71 -4.13
N PRO A 82 20.01 3.18 -2.92
CA PRO A 82 20.15 1.74 -2.65
C PRO A 82 19.20 0.88 -3.49
N ASN A 83 17.96 1.35 -3.68
CA ASN A 83 17.04 0.74 -4.64
C ASN A 83 17.54 1.06 -6.05
N ILE A 84 17.98 0.02 -6.76
CA ILE A 84 18.47 0.11 -8.14
C ILE A 84 17.48 -0.47 -9.14
N MET A 85 16.25 -0.78 -8.69
CA MET A 85 15.20 -1.17 -9.63
C MET A 85 14.96 -0.01 -10.59
N ASN A 86 15.01 -0.32 -11.88
CA ASN A 86 14.93 0.63 -12.96
C ASN A 86 13.78 0.22 -13.87
N ASP A 87 12.57 0.25 -13.33
CA ASP A 87 11.36 -0.34 -13.92
C ASP A 87 10.41 0.71 -14.51
N GLY A 88 10.86 1.95 -14.71
CA GLY A 88 10.04 3.02 -15.29
C GLY A 88 9.58 2.73 -16.72
N ASP A 89 10.30 1.88 -17.46
CA ASP A 89 9.90 1.37 -18.77
C ASP A 89 8.64 0.49 -18.73
N LEU A 90 8.34 -0.16 -17.60
CA LEU A 90 7.09 -0.91 -17.39
C LEU A 90 5.83 -0.05 -17.43
N GLN A 91 5.96 1.28 -17.37
CA GLN A 91 4.83 2.17 -17.71
C GLN A 91 4.40 1.99 -19.17
N GLY A 92 5.30 1.57 -20.04
CA GLY A 92 5.09 1.42 -21.48
C GLY A 92 5.04 -0.01 -22.00
N ASP A 93 5.25 -1.02 -21.15
CA ASP A 93 5.38 -2.41 -21.56
C ASP A 93 4.87 -3.39 -20.49
N TYR A 94 4.03 -4.35 -20.88
CA TYR A 94 3.58 -5.42 -20.00
C TYR A 94 4.56 -6.59 -20.04
N GLN A 95 5.51 -6.60 -19.11
CA GLN A 95 6.45 -7.70 -18.95
C GLN A 95 5.95 -8.78 -17.98
N PHE A 96 4.71 -9.21 -18.17
CA PHE A 96 4.10 -10.28 -17.39
C PHE A 96 4.53 -11.64 -17.92
N SER A 97 4.49 -12.67 -17.07
CA SER A 97 4.58 -14.05 -17.54
C SER A 97 3.27 -14.46 -18.23
N GLU A 98 3.26 -15.62 -18.90
CA GLU A 98 2.03 -16.18 -19.51
C GLU A 98 0.86 -16.26 -18.50
N VAL A 99 1.15 -16.67 -17.26
CA VAL A 99 0.13 -16.75 -16.20
C VAL A 99 -0.31 -15.36 -15.72
N GLY A 100 0.58 -14.37 -15.74
CA GLY A 100 0.30 -12.98 -15.40
C GLY A 100 -0.51 -12.23 -16.45
N MET A 101 -0.60 -12.73 -17.70
CA MET A 101 -1.45 -12.12 -18.72
C MET A 101 -2.94 -12.24 -18.41
N THR A 102 -3.35 -13.17 -17.54
CA THR A 102 -4.75 -13.33 -17.12
C THR A 102 -4.97 -12.75 -15.72
N ASN A 103 -5.94 -11.85 -15.60
CA ASN A 103 -6.24 -11.19 -14.34
C ASN A 103 -6.87 -12.15 -13.34
N SER A 104 -6.10 -12.53 -12.32
CA SER A 104 -6.56 -13.40 -11.23
C SER A 104 -7.37 -12.66 -10.16
N TRP A 105 -7.52 -11.34 -10.23
CA TRP A 105 -8.22 -10.53 -9.22
C TRP A 105 -9.73 -10.48 -9.47
N THR A 106 -10.37 -11.65 -9.42
CA THR A 106 -11.77 -11.81 -9.83
C THR A 106 -12.78 -11.02 -8.99
N ASN A 107 -12.44 -10.60 -7.77
CA ASN A 107 -13.31 -9.73 -6.97
C ASN A 107 -13.57 -8.37 -7.62
N LEU A 108 -12.72 -7.91 -8.54
CA LEU A 108 -12.95 -6.67 -9.30
C LEU A 108 -14.18 -6.76 -10.21
N PHE A 109 -14.58 -7.98 -10.62
CA PHE A 109 -15.66 -8.22 -11.57
C PHE A 109 -16.99 -8.64 -10.90
N VAL A 110 -17.05 -8.67 -9.56
CA VAL A 110 -18.25 -9.06 -8.82
C VAL A 110 -19.14 -7.84 -8.56
N ASP A 111 -20.38 -7.87 -9.04
CA ASP A 111 -21.38 -6.88 -8.64
C ASP A 111 -21.87 -7.15 -7.21
N ARG A 112 -21.53 -6.24 -6.29
CA ARG A 112 -21.91 -6.32 -4.87
C ARG A 112 -23.13 -5.46 -4.54
N SER A 113 -23.70 -4.73 -5.49
CA SER A 113 -24.77 -3.74 -5.26
C SER A 113 -25.98 -4.32 -4.50
N LEU A 114 -26.49 -5.49 -4.90
CA LEU A 114 -27.61 -6.16 -4.23
C LEU A 114 -27.23 -6.65 -2.82
N LYS A 115 -26.01 -7.19 -2.65
CA LYS A 115 -25.52 -7.65 -1.34
C LYS A 115 -25.37 -6.47 -0.37
N ILE A 116 -24.83 -5.36 -0.85
CA ILE A 116 -24.69 -4.10 -0.10
C ILE A 116 -26.07 -3.57 0.31
N LYS A 117 -27.04 -3.54 -0.62
CA LYS A 117 -28.41 -3.07 -0.34
C LYS A 117 -29.10 -3.89 0.75
N ASN A 118 -28.82 -5.19 0.83
CA ASN A 118 -29.41 -6.09 1.83
C ASN A 118 -28.80 -5.97 3.23
N ILE A 119 -27.64 -5.32 3.37
CA ILE A 119 -27.02 -5.06 4.67
C ILE A 119 -27.58 -3.74 5.22
N LYS A 120 -28.17 -3.77 6.42
CA LYS A 120 -28.69 -2.56 7.08
C LYS A 120 -27.56 -1.59 7.45
N ASP A 121 -27.81 -0.30 7.30
CA ASP A 121 -26.83 0.75 7.70
C ASP A 121 -26.55 0.74 9.20
N SER A 122 -27.58 0.54 10.03
CA SER A 122 -27.42 0.43 11.47
C SER A 122 -26.53 -0.75 11.86
N PHE A 123 -26.70 -1.90 11.19
CA PHE A 123 -25.86 -3.06 11.41
C PHE A 123 -24.39 -2.77 11.10
N ILE A 124 -24.07 -2.24 9.91
CA ILE A 124 -22.67 -1.99 9.56
C ILE A 124 -22.05 -0.88 10.42
N SER A 125 -22.85 0.10 10.86
CA SER A 125 -22.38 1.18 11.75
C SER A 125 -21.97 0.64 13.12
N GLU A 126 -22.71 -0.33 13.66
CA GLU A 126 -22.31 -1.01 14.90
C GLU A 126 -21.16 -2.00 14.68
N TRP A 127 -21.16 -2.71 13.55
CA TRP A 127 -20.08 -3.64 13.19
C TRP A 127 -18.70 -2.98 13.24
N VAL A 128 -18.55 -1.78 12.68
CA VAL A 128 -17.23 -1.13 12.61
C VAL A 128 -16.75 -0.57 13.96
N LYS A 129 -17.63 -0.47 14.96
CA LYS A 129 -17.29 0.03 16.31
C LYS A 129 -16.71 -1.04 17.23
N GLU A 130 -16.85 -2.32 16.92
CA GLU A 130 -16.33 -3.38 17.79
C GLU A 130 -14.82 -3.60 17.59
N ASP A 131 -14.10 -3.69 18.70
CA ASP A 131 -12.68 -3.99 18.77
C ASP A 131 -12.44 -5.50 18.60
N ASN A 132 -11.94 -5.89 17.42
CA ASN A 132 -11.53 -7.26 17.11
C ASN A 132 -10.02 -7.51 17.30
N TYR A 133 -9.26 -6.50 17.74
CA TYR A 133 -7.82 -6.58 17.92
C TYR A 133 -7.45 -6.99 19.35
N HIS A 134 -8.13 -6.44 20.36
CA HIS A 134 -7.89 -6.82 21.75
C HIS A 134 -8.20 -8.30 22.04
N SER A 135 -9.31 -8.81 21.49
CA SER A 135 -9.67 -10.23 21.56
C SER A 135 -8.61 -11.09 20.86
N PHE A 136 -8.17 -10.66 19.68
CA PHE A 136 -7.13 -11.33 18.91
C PHE A 136 -5.83 -11.44 19.69
N ILE A 137 -5.28 -10.33 20.21
CA ILE A 137 -4.03 -10.35 20.97
C ILE A 137 -4.12 -11.26 22.20
N LYS A 138 -5.28 -11.30 22.88
CA LYS A 138 -5.51 -12.21 24.00
C LYS A 138 -5.58 -13.69 23.61
N ALA A 139 -6.13 -14.00 22.44
CA ALA A 139 -6.24 -15.37 21.95
C ALA A 139 -4.95 -15.88 21.28
N HIS A 140 -4.10 -14.97 20.79
CA HIS A 140 -2.92 -15.27 19.98
C HIS A 140 -1.66 -15.56 20.81
N THR A 141 -1.79 -16.29 21.92
CA THR A 141 -0.74 -16.45 22.94
C THR A 141 0.42 -17.36 22.56
N ASP A 142 0.25 -18.26 21.59
CA ASP A 142 1.28 -19.24 21.22
C ASP A 142 2.06 -18.84 19.96
N HIS A 143 1.71 -17.71 19.36
CA HIS A 143 2.33 -17.27 18.11
C HIS A 143 3.75 -16.69 18.32
N PRO A 144 4.73 -17.02 17.47
CA PRO A 144 6.12 -16.60 17.63
C PRO A 144 6.35 -15.08 17.59
N GLN A 145 5.39 -14.31 17.07
CA GLN A 145 5.47 -12.85 16.95
C GLN A 145 4.48 -12.11 17.87
N LYS A 146 3.85 -12.79 18.84
CA LYS A 146 2.81 -12.18 19.70
C LYS A 146 3.27 -10.89 20.39
N GLU A 147 4.46 -10.88 20.98
CA GLU A 147 5.00 -9.72 21.70
C GLU A 147 5.38 -8.60 20.73
N ALA A 148 5.76 -8.96 19.50
CA ALA A 148 6.14 -7.98 18.51
C ALA A 148 4.93 -7.14 18.06
N ILE A 149 3.78 -7.81 17.86
CA ILE A 149 2.56 -7.17 17.34
C ILE A 149 1.62 -6.65 18.42
N LYS A 150 1.86 -6.95 19.71
CA LYS A 150 1.05 -6.46 20.83
C LYS A 150 1.21 -4.96 21.02
N LEU A 151 0.09 -4.25 21.08
CA LEU A 151 -0.01 -2.83 21.42
C LEU A 151 -1.34 -2.55 22.12
N ASP A 152 -1.32 -2.24 23.41
CA ASP A 152 -2.55 -2.11 24.18
C ASP A 152 -3.40 -0.91 23.70
N ASN A 153 -4.71 -1.13 23.57
CA ASN A 153 -5.70 -0.16 23.09
C ASN A 153 -5.51 0.30 21.63
N LEU A 154 -4.80 -0.42 20.76
CA LEU A 154 -4.58 0.00 19.37
C LEU A 154 -5.89 0.32 18.60
N ALA A 155 -6.99 -0.37 18.90
CA ALA A 155 -8.30 -0.06 18.33
C ALA A 155 -8.77 1.38 18.60
N LYS A 156 -8.31 1.99 19.72
CA LYS A 156 -8.63 3.36 20.18
C LYS A 156 -7.36 4.22 20.24
N PRO A 157 -6.94 4.84 19.13
CA PRO A 157 -5.64 5.52 19.04
C PRO A 157 -5.38 6.59 20.10
N ASN A 158 -6.42 7.36 20.48
CA ASN A 158 -6.34 8.37 21.54
C ASN A 158 -5.98 7.77 22.92
N LYS A 159 -6.31 6.49 23.15
CA LYS A 159 -5.92 5.74 24.33
C LYS A 159 -4.55 5.08 24.15
N ALA A 160 -4.22 4.60 22.95
CA ALA A 160 -2.96 3.92 22.64
C ALA A 160 -1.72 4.83 22.67
N PHE A 161 -1.84 6.08 22.20
CA PHE A 161 -0.67 6.94 21.93
C PHE A 161 -0.70 8.27 22.68
N PHE A 162 0.49 8.77 23.04
CA PHE A 162 0.72 10.16 23.42
C PHE A 162 0.66 11.08 22.19
N GLY A 163 0.65 12.41 22.40
CA GLY A 163 0.59 13.40 21.31
C GLY A 163 1.75 13.32 20.32
N ASN A 164 2.93 12.92 20.78
CA ASN A 164 4.12 12.65 19.96
C ASN A 164 4.12 11.23 19.34
N GLY A 165 2.99 10.53 19.36
CA GLY A 165 2.84 9.21 18.74
C GLY A 165 3.43 8.04 19.51
N LEU A 166 4.17 8.26 20.61
CA LEU A 166 4.71 7.18 21.43
C LEU A 166 3.58 6.37 22.08
N ALA A 167 3.64 5.05 22.01
CA ALA A 167 2.69 4.15 22.65
C ALA A 167 2.76 4.25 24.18
N LYS A 168 1.60 4.24 24.84
CA LYS A 168 1.47 4.39 26.30
C LYS A 168 1.74 3.11 27.09
N ASP A 169 1.84 1.97 26.42
CA ASP A 169 1.97 0.64 27.02
C ASP A 169 3.41 0.17 27.23
N GLY A 170 4.40 1.02 26.91
CA GLY A 170 5.81 0.67 26.98
C GLY A 170 6.29 -0.26 25.86
N SER A 171 5.51 -0.48 24.80
CA SER A 171 5.95 -1.24 23.63
C SER A 171 6.97 -0.49 22.76
N HIS A 172 7.09 0.83 22.95
CA HIS A 172 7.88 1.79 22.18
C HIS A 172 7.54 1.87 20.69
N TRP A 173 6.36 1.41 20.30
CA TRP A 173 5.80 1.77 19.01
C TRP A 173 5.59 3.28 18.94
N VAL A 174 5.96 3.89 17.82
CA VAL A 174 5.75 5.31 17.57
C VAL A 174 4.89 5.47 16.32
N ALA A 175 3.67 5.95 16.50
CA ALA A 175 2.79 6.34 15.41
C ALA A 175 3.31 7.62 14.75
N PHE A 176 3.16 7.71 13.43
CA PHE A 176 3.52 8.90 12.69
C PHE A 176 2.47 9.27 11.64
N ASN A 177 2.36 10.57 11.39
CA ASN A 177 1.48 11.13 10.38
C ASN A 177 2.21 11.11 9.03
N TYR A 178 1.58 10.53 8.01
CA TYR A 178 2.13 10.42 6.67
C TYR A 178 1.07 10.76 5.62
N LYS A 179 1.50 11.22 4.45
CA LYS A 179 0.60 11.41 3.32
C LYS A 179 0.29 10.05 2.71
N PRO A 180 -0.98 9.61 2.64
CA PRO A 180 -1.31 8.31 2.07
C PRO A 180 -0.78 8.15 0.65
N PHE A 181 -0.43 6.91 0.29
CA PHE A 181 -0.04 6.60 -1.09
C PHE A 181 -1.23 6.91 -2.04
N PRO A 182 -1.00 7.53 -3.20
CA PRO A 182 -2.08 7.94 -4.10
C PRO A 182 -3.01 6.79 -4.46
N SER A 183 -4.32 7.06 -4.49
CA SER A 183 -5.42 6.13 -4.70
C SER A 183 -5.53 4.95 -3.73
N THR A 184 -4.61 3.99 -3.76
CA THR A 184 -4.73 2.68 -3.07
C THR A 184 -5.00 2.82 -1.57
N PHE A 185 -4.52 3.89 -0.94
CA PHE A 185 -4.70 4.16 0.49
C PHE A 185 -5.53 5.43 0.76
N TRP A 186 -6.38 5.82 -0.19
CA TRP A 186 -7.36 6.87 0.03
C TRP A 186 -8.63 6.30 0.68
N PRO A 187 -9.12 6.92 1.78
CA PRO A 187 -10.35 6.49 2.43
C PRO A 187 -11.55 6.39 1.48
N THR A 188 -11.65 7.29 0.50
CA THR A 188 -12.72 7.24 -0.51
C THR A 188 -12.68 6.01 -1.43
N ASN A 189 -11.60 5.23 -1.41
CA ASN A 189 -11.46 3.96 -2.12
C ASN A 189 -11.58 2.75 -1.17
N GLY A 190 -11.98 2.95 0.08
CA GLY A 190 -12.25 1.88 1.04
C GLY A 190 -11.01 1.35 1.77
N SER A 191 -9.87 2.00 1.59
CA SER A 191 -8.59 1.65 2.21
C SER A 191 -8.04 2.85 2.97
N THR A 192 -7.94 2.71 4.29
CA THR A 192 -7.39 3.72 5.20
C THR A 192 -6.76 3.01 6.38
N GLY A 193 -5.78 3.64 7.03
CA GLY A 193 -4.98 2.99 8.04
C GLY A 193 -4.09 3.93 8.82
N ASP A 194 -3.24 3.34 9.63
CA ASP A 194 -2.20 4.01 10.42
C ASP A 194 -0.92 3.16 10.39
N VAL A 195 0.23 3.81 10.60
CA VAL A 195 1.52 3.12 10.62
C VAL A 195 2.29 3.54 11.86
N MET A 196 2.90 2.54 12.50
CA MET A 196 3.81 2.70 13.61
C MET A 196 5.18 2.14 13.23
N ILE A 197 6.23 2.81 13.71
CA ILE A 197 7.62 2.34 13.60
C ILE A 197 8.17 2.02 14.98
N ARG A 198 9.03 1.01 15.06
CA ARG A 198 9.85 0.74 16.25
C ARG A 198 11.27 0.39 15.84
N LEU A 199 12.25 1.00 16.50
CA LEU A 199 13.65 0.59 16.35
C LEU A 199 14.04 -0.41 17.44
N ASP A 200 15.08 -1.19 17.17
CA ASP A 200 15.65 -2.13 18.14
C ASP A 200 16.10 -1.42 19.43
N LYS A 201 16.15 -2.14 20.56
CA LYS A 201 16.48 -1.60 21.89
C LYS A 201 17.74 -0.73 21.89
N SER A 202 18.78 -1.14 21.17
CA SER A 202 20.04 -0.38 21.08
C SER A 202 19.87 1.06 20.56
N PHE A 203 18.85 1.34 19.74
CA PHE A 203 18.55 2.67 19.21
C PHE A 203 17.70 3.53 20.15
N ARG A 204 17.25 2.97 21.27
CA ARG A 204 16.36 3.64 22.25
C ARG A 204 17.00 3.72 23.63
N GLN A 205 18.18 3.14 23.81
CA GLN A 205 18.84 2.98 25.10
C GLN A 205 20.12 3.81 25.21
N LEU A 206 20.41 4.22 26.43
CA LEU A 206 21.66 4.83 26.85
C LEU A 206 22.20 4.06 28.06
N LYS A 207 23.33 3.36 27.88
CA LYS A 207 23.93 2.50 28.91
C LYS A 207 22.98 1.39 29.37
N GLY A 208 22.20 0.82 28.46
CA GLY A 208 21.25 -0.27 28.72
C GLY A 208 19.87 0.18 29.21
N GLU A 209 19.67 1.45 29.52
CA GLU A 209 18.41 2.00 30.02
C GLU A 209 17.66 2.74 28.92
N ASP A 210 16.33 2.56 28.83
CA ASP A 210 15.52 3.26 27.82
C ASP A 210 15.58 4.79 28.04
N ASN A 211 15.78 5.52 26.95
CA ASN A 211 15.94 6.98 26.94
C ASN A 211 15.19 7.57 25.74
N LEU A 212 14.15 8.36 26.01
CA LEU A 212 13.29 8.91 24.96
C LEU A 212 14.00 9.95 24.08
N ASP A 213 14.93 10.72 24.64
CA ASP A 213 15.71 11.71 23.90
C ASP A 213 16.62 11.02 22.88
N VAL A 214 17.30 9.92 23.26
CA VAL A 214 18.03 9.04 22.32
C VAL A 214 17.09 8.51 21.24
N TYR A 215 15.91 8.04 21.64
CA TYR A 215 15.01 7.37 20.72
C TYR A 215 14.47 8.31 19.64
N PHE A 216 13.95 9.47 20.02
CA PHE A 216 13.46 10.47 19.07
C PHE A 216 14.59 11.08 18.24
N ALA A 217 15.79 11.25 18.80
CA ALA A 217 16.96 11.67 18.01
C ALA A 217 17.31 10.62 16.94
N ASN A 218 17.34 9.33 17.28
CA ASN A 218 17.64 8.26 16.33
C ASN A 218 16.56 8.07 15.26
N LEU A 219 15.27 8.19 15.63
CA LEU A 219 14.17 8.23 14.67
C LEU A 219 14.27 9.43 13.71
N SER A 220 14.72 10.57 14.21
CA SER A 220 14.92 11.78 13.39
C SER A 220 16.12 11.63 12.46
N LEU A 221 17.25 11.05 12.91
CA LEU A 221 18.38 10.71 12.04
C LEU A 221 17.95 9.74 10.92
N LEU A 222 17.13 8.74 11.26
CA LEU A 222 16.56 7.82 10.29
C LEU A 222 15.70 8.57 9.24
N GLU A 223 14.81 9.46 9.67
CA GLU A 223 14.00 10.28 8.76
C GLU A 223 14.86 11.13 7.82
N MET A 224 15.88 11.79 8.36
CA MET A 224 16.84 12.58 7.57
C MET A 224 17.58 11.72 6.54
N SER A 225 17.91 10.47 6.88
CA SER A 225 18.51 9.53 5.92
C SER A 225 17.55 9.12 4.82
N MET A 226 16.29 8.82 5.15
CA MET A 226 15.28 8.39 4.18
C MET A 226 14.90 9.50 3.21
N LYS A 227 14.88 10.74 3.69
CA LYS A 227 14.50 11.92 2.90
C LYS A 227 15.68 12.67 2.30
N ARG A 228 16.91 12.40 2.76
CA ARG A 228 18.17 13.11 2.45
C ARG A 228 18.15 14.58 2.90
N LEU A 229 17.76 14.78 4.14
CA LEU A 229 17.79 16.09 4.79
C LEU A 229 19.12 16.29 5.52
N ASP A 230 19.58 17.54 5.59
CA ASP A 230 20.79 17.93 6.32
C ASP A 230 20.47 18.44 7.74
N SER A 231 19.26 18.94 7.96
CA SER A 231 18.71 19.28 9.28
C SER A 231 17.23 18.90 9.36
N ILE A 232 16.69 18.77 10.57
CA ILE A 232 15.26 18.51 10.79
C ILE A 232 14.79 19.10 12.11
N THR A 233 13.51 19.45 12.19
CA THR A 233 12.86 19.75 13.48
C THR A 233 12.62 18.48 14.28
N VAL A 234 12.76 18.56 15.59
CA VAL A 234 12.58 17.45 16.54
C VAL A 234 11.68 17.88 17.68
N PRO A 235 10.99 16.94 18.38
CA PRO A 235 10.44 17.24 19.70
C PRO A 235 11.55 17.75 20.64
N ASP A 236 11.19 18.40 21.75
CA ASP A 236 12.16 18.86 22.74
C ASP A 236 13.10 17.71 23.14
N ILE A 237 14.40 17.89 22.82
CA ILE A 237 15.46 16.94 23.16
C ILE A 237 16.47 17.66 24.05
N ASP A 238 16.78 17.06 25.20
CA ASP A 238 17.79 17.59 26.12
C ASP A 238 19.17 16.98 25.84
N GLU A 239 20.03 17.76 25.18
CA GLU A 239 21.39 17.35 24.81
C GLU A 239 22.28 17.08 26.03
N SER A 240 21.99 17.69 27.18
CA SER A 240 22.76 17.48 28.41
C SER A 240 22.64 16.03 28.92
N LYS A 241 21.52 15.36 28.65
CA LYS A 241 21.35 13.93 28.98
C LYS A 241 22.14 13.03 28.04
N LEU A 242 22.38 13.49 26.81
CA LEU A 242 23.08 12.75 25.76
C LEU A 242 24.59 13.02 25.77
N GLN A 243 25.01 14.17 26.31
CA GLN A 243 26.37 14.70 26.24
C GLN A 243 26.85 14.85 24.79
N VAL A 244 25.94 15.26 23.91
CA VAL A 244 26.18 15.46 22.48
C VAL A 244 25.46 16.71 22.03
N ASP A 245 26.20 17.66 21.46
CA ASP A 245 25.67 18.82 20.74
C ASP A 245 25.07 18.34 19.39
N LEU A 246 23.75 18.27 19.32
CA LEU A 246 22.94 17.77 18.21
C LEU A 246 22.57 18.89 17.22
N ASN A 247 22.43 20.13 17.70
CA ASN A 247 22.11 21.28 16.85
C ASN A 247 23.37 21.96 16.26
N GLY A 248 24.55 21.71 16.82
CA GLY A 248 25.85 22.22 16.38
C GLY A 248 26.19 23.63 16.88
N ASP A 249 25.55 24.12 17.94
CA ASP A 249 25.75 25.49 18.45
C ASP A 249 26.86 25.64 19.50
N GLY A 250 27.50 24.53 19.88
CA GLY A 250 28.58 24.49 20.87
C GLY A 250 28.12 24.51 22.33
N LYS A 251 26.81 24.42 22.61
CA LYS A 251 26.23 24.35 23.95
C LYS A 251 25.41 23.06 24.09
N LEU A 252 25.23 22.60 25.33
CA LEU A 252 24.29 21.51 25.63
C LEU A 252 23.01 22.14 26.17
N SER A 253 21.93 22.07 25.41
CA SER A 253 20.66 22.68 25.78
C SER A 253 19.46 21.82 25.37
N VAL A 254 18.25 22.29 25.67
CA VAL A 254 17.03 21.72 25.09
C VAL A 254 16.86 22.31 23.69
N ILE A 255 16.82 21.42 22.70
CA ILE A 255 16.79 21.80 21.28
C ILE A 255 15.52 21.30 20.60
N THR A 256 15.13 22.02 19.53
CA THR A 256 13.98 21.69 18.67
C THR A 256 14.41 21.46 17.21
N THR A 257 15.70 21.50 16.92
CA THR A 257 16.30 21.28 15.60
C THR A 257 17.60 20.49 15.73
N MET A 258 17.82 19.53 14.85
CA MET A 258 19.01 18.67 14.85
C MET A 258 19.68 18.65 13.47
N GLN A 259 21.01 18.58 13.45
CA GLN A 259 21.81 18.41 12.24
C GLN A 259 22.09 16.92 11.94
N LYS A 260 22.31 16.62 10.66
CA LYS A 260 22.61 15.26 10.22
C LYS A 260 23.93 14.80 10.80
N ARG A 261 23.99 13.51 11.17
CA ARG A 261 25.20 12.86 11.66
C ARG A 261 25.54 11.61 10.85
N SER A 262 26.77 11.13 11.03
CA SER A 262 27.24 9.90 10.35
C SER A 262 26.83 8.61 11.05
N HIS A 263 26.42 8.67 12.32
CA HIS A 263 26.10 7.52 13.15
C HIS A 263 24.88 7.82 14.03
N TYR A 264 24.23 6.76 14.51
CA TYR A 264 23.19 6.85 15.52
C TYR A 264 23.77 7.25 16.89
N LEU A 265 22.90 7.42 17.88
CA LEU A 265 23.20 7.84 19.24
C LEU A 265 22.89 6.74 20.25
N GLY A 266 23.28 6.96 21.51
CA GLY A 266 23.08 6.01 22.59
C GLY A 266 23.90 4.74 22.39
N ASP A 267 23.31 3.59 22.71
CA ASP A 267 23.97 2.29 22.59
C ASP A 267 24.20 1.87 21.13
N ALA A 268 23.45 2.47 20.19
CA ALA A 268 23.64 2.32 18.75
C ALA A 268 24.75 3.22 18.16
N LYS A 269 25.56 3.93 18.96
CA LYS A 269 26.57 4.89 18.47
C LYS A 269 27.63 4.36 17.48
N LYS A 270 27.80 3.05 17.39
CA LYS A 270 28.70 2.39 16.44
C LYS A 270 28.02 2.02 15.12
N VAL A 271 26.70 2.17 15.03
CA VAL A 271 25.93 1.87 13.82
C VAL A 271 25.96 3.10 12.91
N PRO A 272 26.45 2.98 11.67
CA PRO A 272 26.48 4.11 10.74
C PRO A 272 25.08 4.43 10.23
N LEU A 273 24.80 5.72 10.08
CA LEU A 273 23.62 6.19 9.37
C LEU A 273 23.82 5.93 7.88
N THR A 274 22.98 5.06 7.31
CA THR A 274 23.10 4.68 5.89
C THR A 274 21.96 5.31 5.10
N ASP A 275 22.33 6.04 4.03
CA ASP A 275 21.41 6.67 3.09
C ASP A 275 20.33 5.68 2.62
N MET A 276 19.06 6.03 2.88
CA MET A 276 17.86 5.31 2.42
C MET A 276 17.78 3.82 2.79
N LEU A 277 18.43 3.38 3.87
CA LEU A 277 18.37 2.00 4.38
C LEU A 277 18.07 1.99 5.88
N TYR A 278 17.15 1.10 6.30
CA TYR A 278 16.81 0.97 7.71
C TYR A 278 17.87 0.14 8.44
N PRO A 279 18.16 0.45 9.71
CA PRO A 279 18.99 -0.41 10.53
C PRO A 279 18.29 -1.76 10.77
N GLN A 280 19.08 -2.81 10.96
CA GLN A 280 18.58 -4.11 11.38
C GLN A 280 17.75 -3.97 12.65
N GLY A 281 16.66 -4.74 12.72
CA GLY A 281 15.73 -4.73 13.85
C GLY A 281 14.66 -3.67 13.76
N THR A 282 14.66 -2.81 12.74
CA THR A 282 13.52 -1.91 12.47
C THR A 282 12.25 -2.71 12.23
N GLU A 283 11.15 -2.28 12.85
CA GLU A 283 9.83 -2.88 12.74
C GLU A 283 8.79 -1.85 12.30
N PHE A 284 7.79 -2.33 11.56
CA PHE A 284 6.58 -1.59 11.23
C PHE A 284 5.34 -2.40 11.64
N LEU A 285 4.35 -1.70 12.16
CA LEU A 285 3.00 -2.21 12.37
C LEU A 285 2.05 -1.28 11.63
N HIS A 286 1.19 -1.84 10.78
CA HIS A 286 0.27 -1.09 9.92
C HIS A 286 -1.12 -1.69 10.05
N THR A 287 -2.11 -0.88 10.41
CA THR A 287 -3.51 -1.32 10.43
C THR A 287 -4.25 -0.84 9.19
N VAL A 288 -5.13 -1.67 8.63
CA VAL A 288 -6.12 -1.25 7.63
C VAL A 288 -7.48 -1.30 8.30
N ARG A 289 -8.25 -0.23 8.22
CA ARG A 289 -9.47 -0.02 9.02
C ARG A 289 -10.70 0.19 8.16
N TYR A 290 -11.85 -0.01 8.79
CA TYR A 290 -13.12 0.50 8.30
C TYR A 290 -13.21 2.01 8.51
N ILE A 291 -14.18 2.65 7.86
CA ILE A 291 -14.45 4.08 7.98
C ILE A 291 -15.68 4.26 8.84
N GLY A 292 -15.50 4.73 10.08
CA GLY A 292 -16.61 5.02 10.98
C GLY A 292 -17.27 6.35 10.66
N VAL A 293 -18.55 6.48 11.00
CA VAL A 293 -19.31 7.74 10.99
C VAL A 293 -19.79 7.98 12.41
N ASP A 294 -19.40 9.10 13.03
CA ASP A 294 -19.85 9.45 14.38
C ASP A 294 -21.26 10.06 14.38
N GLU A 295 -21.80 10.34 15.57
CA GLU A 295 -23.15 10.92 15.75
C GLU A 295 -23.30 12.31 15.11
N ASN A 296 -22.20 13.04 14.93
CA ASN A 296 -22.16 14.34 14.28
C ASN A 296 -21.91 14.23 12.76
N GLY A 297 -21.80 13.02 12.23
CA GLY A 297 -21.51 12.75 10.83
C GLY A 297 -20.03 12.89 10.45
N ASN A 298 -19.11 13.00 11.40
CA ASN A 298 -17.67 13.03 11.10
C ASN A 298 -17.15 11.63 10.81
N LEU A 299 -16.22 11.56 9.85
CA LEU A 299 -15.56 10.32 9.49
C LEU A 299 -14.30 10.09 10.32
N TYR A 300 -14.07 8.83 10.71
CA TYR A 300 -12.91 8.43 11.48
C TYR A 300 -12.42 7.03 11.11
N ASN A 301 -11.18 6.72 11.46
CA ASN A 301 -10.63 5.37 11.39
C ASN A 301 -11.31 4.50 12.47
N ALA A 302 -12.10 3.52 12.07
CA ALA A 302 -12.93 2.75 12.99
C ALA A 302 -12.11 1.87 13.96
N GLU A 303 -12.75 1.43 15.04
CA GLU A 303 -12.13 0.55 16.04
C GLU A 303 -11.83 -0.83 15.45
N ARG A 304 -12.76 -1.36 14.64
CA ARG A 304 -12.57 -2.62 13.94
C ARG A 304 -11.48 -2.53 12.88
N MET A 305 -10.55 -3.48 12.90
CA MET A 305 -9.49 -3.60 11.92
C MET A 305 -9.85 -4.65 10.88
N LYS A 306 -9.70 -4.30 9.60
CA LYS A 306 -9.74 -5.21 8.46
C LYS A 306 -8.50 -6.08 8.44
N GLU A 307 -7.34 -5.43 8.63
CA GLU A 307 -6.04 -6.08 8.64
C GLU A 307 -5.08 -5.46 9.65
N VAL A 308 -4.16 -6.29 10.16
CA VAL A 308 -2.98 -5.86 10.92
C VAL A 308 -1.75 -6.46 10.26
N ARG A 309 -0.87 -5.62 9.74
CA ARG A 309 0.32 -6.01 8.97
C ARG A 309 1.56 -5.68 9.77
N TYR A 310 2.46 -6.65 9.89
CA TYR A 310 3.71 -6.53 10.64
C TYR A 310 4.89 -6.79 9.73
N MET A 311 5.93 -5.96 9.85
CA MET A 311 7.13 -6.07 9.03
C MET A 311 8.36 -5.85 9.91
N LYS A 312 9.40 -6.69 9.76
CA LYS A 312 10.66 -6.58 10.52
C LYS A 312 11.88 -6.76 9.64
N LYS A 313 12.84 -5.84 9.75
CA LYS A 313 14.16 -5.92 9.11
C LYS A 313 15.03 -6.92 9.87
N HIS A 314 15.00 -8.20 9.49
CA HIS A 314 15.70 -9.24 10.25
C HIS A 314 17.23 -9.23 10.01
N ALA A 315 17.70 -8.59 8.92
CA ALA A 315 19.13 -8.41 8.65
C ALA A 315 19.42 -7.10 7.89
N PHE A 316 20.60 -6.53 8.11
CA PHE A 316 21.07 -5.37 7.33
C PHE A 316 21.75 -5.80 6.03
N LYS A 317 21.30 -5.24 4.89
CA LYS A 317 21.98 -5.32 3.60
C LYS A 317 22.49 -3.93 3.22
N ASN A 318 23.79 -3.79 3.04
CA ASN A 318 24.35 -2.56 2.47
C ASN A 318 23.97 -2.42 0.98
N LYS A 319 24.21 -1.24 0.40
CA LYS A 319 23.87 -0.92 -1.00
C LYS A 319 24.33 -2.00 -2.00
N ARG A 320 25.54 -2.55 -1.83
CA ARG A 320 26.07 -3.61 -2.73
C ARG A 320 25.28 -4.91 -2.62
N LYS A 321 24.96 -5.36 -1.40
CA LYS A 321 24.15 -6.58 -1.20
C LYS A 321 22.71 -6.42 -1.69
N VAL A 322 22.15 -5.22 -1.57
CA VAL A 322 20.84 -4.88 -2.16
C VAL A 322 20.91 -4.99 -3.69
N ALA A 323 21.91 -4.37 -4.33
CA ALA A 323 22.12 -4.46 -5.78
C ALA A 323 22.28 -5.90 -6.28
N ILE A 324 23.07 -6.74 -5.59
CA ILE A 324 23.21 -8.17 -5.92
C ILE A 324 21.85 -8.89 -5.86
N THR A 325 20.97 -8.51 -4.93
CA THR A 325 19.64 -9.11 -4.81
C THR A 325 18.77 -8.77 -6.02
N TYR A 326 18.77 -7.50 -6.46
CA TYR A 326 18.10 -7.08 -7.69
C TYR A 326 18.65 -7.78 -8.94
N HIS A 327 19.97 -7.87 -9.09
CA HIS A 327 20.57 -8.57 -10.24
C HIS A 327 20.24 -10.07 -10.27
N ARG A 328 20.12 -10.71 -9.11
CA ARG A 328 19.66 -12.10 -9.05
C ARG A 328 18.23 -12.24 -9.55
N GLU A 329 17.32 -11.36 -9.11
CA GLU A 329 15.93 -11.40 -9.58
C GLU A 329 15.81 -11.07 -11.07
N GLY A 330 16.61 -10.14 -11.58
CA GLY A 330 16.71 -9.89 -13.02
C GLY A 330 17.10 -11.13 -13.82
N LYS A 331 18.09 -11.88 -13.35
CA LYS A 331 18.49 -13.17 -13.96
C LYS A 331 17.39 -14.23 -13.84
N GLU A 332 16.72 -14.33 -12.70
CA GLU A 332 15.60 -15.27 -12.52
C GLU A 332 14.49 -14.98 -13.55
N LYS A 333 14.19 -13.70 -13.80
CA LYS A 333 13.23 -13.26 -14.83
C LYS A 333 13.71 -13.58 -16.25
N GLU A 334 15.00 -13.39 -16.57
CA GLU A 334 15.59 -13.80 -17.87
C GLU A 334 15.46 -15.31 -18.13
N PHE A 335 15.43 -16.12 -17.07
CA PHE A 335 15.16 -17.57 -17.14
C PHE A 335 13.67 -17.93 -17.01
N GLU A 336 12.77 -16.95 -17.19
CA GLU A 336 11.31 -17.12 -17.12
C GLU A 336 10.81 -17.71 -15.79
N GLN A 337 11.57 -17.54 -14.71
CA GLN A 337 11.16 -18.00 -13.39
C GLN A 337 10.16 -17.04 -12.78
N LEU A 338 9.07 -17.61 -12.24
CA LEU A 338 8.10 -16.82 -11.50
C LEU A 338 8.71 -16.21 -10.22
N PRO A 339 8.25 -15.02 -9.81
CA PRO A 339 8.70 -14.36 -8.60
C PRO A 339 8.54 -15.24 -7.35
N ARG A 340 9.68 -15.61 -6.74
CA ARG A 340 9.69 -16.45 -5.54
C ARG A 340 9.37 -15.65 -4.28
N THR A 341 8.56 -16.24 -3.41
CA THR A 341 8.31 -15.77 -2.04
C THR A 341 8.66 -16.90 -1.07
N ILE A 342 9.48 -16.60 -0.07
CA ILE A 342 9.92 -17.64 0.88
C ILE A 342 8.90 -17.71 2.01
N ASN A 343 8.26 -18.86 2.17
CA ASN A 343 7.32 -19.11 3.26
C ASN A 343 8.07 -19.38 4.58
N LEU A 344 7.88 -18.52 5.58
CA LEU A 344 8.43 -18.67 6.94
C LEU A 344 7.42 -19.26 7.93
N ARG A 345 6.34 -19.86 7.43
CA ARG A 345 5.22 -20.44 8.18
C ARG A 345 4.54 -19.39 9.05
N GLU A 346 4.36 -19.66 10.34
CA GLU A 346 3.72 -18.74 11.29
C GLU A 346 4.42 -17.38 11.37
N ARG A 347 5.71 -17.27 11.01
CA ARG A 347 6.41 -15.97 10.98
C ARG A 347 6.09 -15.11 9.75
N GLY A 348 5.30 -15.61 8.80
CA GLY A 348 4.91 -14.93 7.57
C GLY A 348 5.79 -15.32 6.38
N ILE A 349 6.26 -14.32 5.62
CA ILE A 349 7.09 -14.49 4.42
C ILE A 349 8.38 -13.66 4.49
N ASP A 350 9.39 -14.05 3.71
CA ASP A 350 10.56 -13.21 3.39
C ASP A 350 10.42 -12.67 1.96
N ASN A 351 10.65 -11.36 1.80
CA ASN A 351 10.66 -10.72 0.49
C ASN A 351 12.00 -10.85 -0.25
N GLY A 352 13.03 -11.44 0.36
CA GLY A 352 14.37 -11.59 -0.21
C GLY A 352 15.28 -10.37 0.02
N PHE A 353 14.76 -9.26 0.53
CA PHE A 353 15.47 -8.02 0.85
C PHE A 353 15.70 -7.84 2.36
N SER A 354 15.71 -8.97 3.08
CA SER A 354 15.91 -9.03 4.53
C SER A 354 14.77 -8.42 5.36
N TRP A 355 13.55 -8.49 4.82
CA TRP A 355 12.34 -8.16 5.52
C TRP A 355 11.46 -9.38 5.70
N THR A 356 11.07 -9.62 6.94
CA THR A 356 9.97 -10.54 7.27
C THR A 356 8.67 -9.77 7.24
N ILE A 357 7.67 -10.25 6.51
CA ILE A 357 6.34 -9.65 6.39
C ILE A 357 5.32 -10.67 6.90
N ASN A 358 4.43 -10.26 7.79
CA ASN A 358 3.29 -11.05 8.24
C ASN A 358 2.03 -10.19 8.26
N GLY A 359 0.88 -10.83 8.23
CA GLY A 359 -0.41 -10.15 8.11
C GLY A 359 -1.50 -10.96 8.80
N PHE A 360 -2.40 -10.24 9.43
CA PHE A 360 -3.61 -10.77 10.05
C PHE A 360 -4.80 -10.09 9.38
N ILE A 361 -5.85 -10.85 9.07
CA ILE A 361 -7.04 -10.39 8.34
C ILE A 361 -8.29 -10.99 8.99
N GLU A 362 -9.44 -10.34 8.85
CA GLU A 362 -10.70 -10.85 9.39
C GLU A 362 -11.10 -12.21 8.80
N ASP A 363 -11.45 -13.16 9.67
CA ASP A 363 -12.16 -14.39 9.33
C ASP A 363 -13.65 -14.12 9.03
N GLU A 364 -14.42 -15.16 8.69
CA GLU A 364 -15.84 -15.04 8.32
C GLU A 364 -16.75 -14.51 9.46
N LYS A 365 -16.23 -14.46 10.68
CA LYS A 365 -16.89 -13.96 11.90
C LYS A 365 -16.35 -12.59 12.32
N GLY A 366 -15.39 -12.02 11.58
CA GLY A 366 -14.80 -10.72 11.87
C GLY A 366 -13.70 -10.75 12.94
N GLN A 367 -13.20 -11.92 13.34
CA GLN A 367 -12.03 -12.02 14.22
C GLN A 367 -10.76 -12.04 13.37
N LEU A 368 -9.68 -11.40 13.84
CA LEU A 368 -8.41 -11.45 13.11
C LEU A 368 -7.83 -12.87 13.17
N ARG A 369 -7.44 -13.38 12.00
CA ARG A 369 -6.67 -14.62 11.81
C ARG A 369 -5.40 -14.32 11.04
N GLN A 370 -4.41 -15.20 11.15
CA GLN A 370 -3.24 -15.10 10.28
C GLN A 370 -3.66 -15.24 8.81
N GLN A 371 -3.06 -14.43 7.93
CA GLN A 371 -3.21 -14.56 6.49
C GLN A 371 -2.55 -15.86 6.03
N HIS A 372 -3.22 -16.56 5.12
CA HIS A 372 -2.64 -17.71 4.44
C HIS A 372 -1.43 -17.27 3.59
N TYR A 373 -0.49 -18.17 3.32
CA TYR A 373 0.72 -17.84 2.53
C TYR A 373 0.39 -17.20 1.17
N GLN A 374 -0.61 -17.72 0.46
CA GLN A 374 -1.05 -17.14 -0.83
C GLN A 374 -1.67 -15.73 -0.66
N GLU A 375 -2.34 -15.47 0.46
CA GLU A 375 -2.84 -14.13 0.79
C GLU A 375 -1.65 -13.19 1.03
N LEU A 376 -0.63 -13.62 1.79
CA LEU A 376 0.59 -12.85 2.08
C LEU A 376 1.44 -12.55 0.85
N GLN A 377 1.50 -13.47 -0.12
CA GLN A 377 2.31 -13.34 -1.33
C GLN A 377 1.99 -12.05 -2.10
N SER A 378 0.73 -11.59 -2.06
CA SER A 378 0.32 -10.30 -2.65
C SER A 378 1.07 -9.09 -2.08
N CYS A 379 1.51 -9.13 -0.81
CA CYS A 379 2.29 -8.05 -0.21
C CYS A 379 3.66 -7.88 -0.88
N ASN A 380 4.24 -8.96 -1.43
CA ASN A 380 5.51 -8.87 -2.16
C ASN A 380 5.37 -8.07 -3.46
N GLY A 381 4.18 -7.92 -4.03
CA GLY A 381 3.98 -7.05 -5.18
C GLY A 381 4.42 -5.60 -4.92
N CYS A 382 4.11 -5.08 -3.73
CA CYS A 382 4.50 -3.73 -3.34
C CYS A 382 5.81 -3.68 -2.54
N HIS A 383 6.11 -4.72 -1.76
CA HIS A 383 7.21 -4.73 -0.79
C HIS A 383 8.44 -5.55 -1.25
N LYS A 384 8.58 -5.86 -2.53
CA LYS A 384 9.74 -6.56 -3.07
C LYS A 384 10.51 -5.69 -4.08
N THR A 385 10.13 -5.76 -5.34
CA THR A 385 10.88 -5.20 -6.47
C THR A 385 10.05 -4.19 -7.25
N VAL A 386 9.90 -2.99 -6.68
CA VAL A 386 9.23 -1.84 -7.31
C VAL A 386 10.13 -0.61 -7.20
N GLY A 387 10.30 0.13 -8.31
CA GLY A 387 11.21 1.27 -8.41
C GLY A 387 10.98 2.37 -7.38
N THR A 388 9.72 2.71 -7.07
CA THR A 388 9.39 3.85 -6.19
C THR A 388 9.85 3.69 -4.74
N THR A 389 10.00 2.46 -4.24
CA THR A 389 10.16 2.20 -2.79
C THR A 389 11.52 2.65 -2.23
N ILE A 390 11.54 2.95 -0.92
CA ILE A 390 12.78 3.14 -0.16
C ILE A 390 12.92 1.97 0.83
N ASP A 391 13.93 1.14 0.60
CA ASP A 391 14.20 -0.11 1.33
C ASP A 391 12.93 -0.96 1.52
N GLN A 392 12.19 -1.18 0.42
CA GLN A 392 10.97 -1.98 0.35
C GLN A 392 9.79 -1.42 1.15
N THR A 393 9.81 -0.12 1.49
CA THR A 393 8.73 0.57 2.21
C THR A 393 8.27 1.84 1.51
N PHE A 394 7.06 2.31 1.86
CA PHE A 394 6.44 3.54 1.32
C PHE A 394 6.20 4.59 2.40
N SER A 395 5.67 4.18 3.56
CA SER A 395 5.03 5.07 4.54
C SER A 395 5.99 6.08 5.17
N PHE A 396 7.14 5.65 5.67
CA PHE A 396 8.04 6.53 6.44
C PHE A 396 8.72 7.59 5.56
N ALA A 397 9.00 7.28 4.29
CA ALA A 397 9.46 8.27 3.31
C ALA A 397 8.43 9.38 3.06
N ARG A 398 7.15 9.08 3.28
CA ARG A 398 5.99 9.97 3.14
C ARG A 398 5.52 10.59 4.45
N LYS A 399 6.21 10.33 5.56
CA LYS A 399 5.95 10.96 6.87
C LYS A 399 5.95 12.47 6.70
N VAL A 400 5.08 13.20 7.40
CA VAL A 400 5.17 14.67 7.52
C VAL A 400 6.51 15.01 8.16
N GLU A 401 7.23 15.99 7.62
CA GLU A 401 8.61 16.26 8.04
C GLU A 401 8.74 16.69 9.50
N GLY A 402 9.72 16.09 10.18
CA GLY A 402 10.19 16.49 11.50
C GLY A 402 9.17 16.30 12.62
N ALA A 403 9.22 17.18 13.61
CA ALA A 403 8.45 17.09 14.86
C ALA A 403 6.93 16.97 14.62
N LYS A 404 6.42 17.72 13.63
CA LYS A 404 4.99 17.75 13.26
C LYS A 404 4.47 16.42 12.71
N GLY A 405 5.35 15.55 12.24
CA GLY A 405 4.97 14.24 11.75
C GLY A 405 4.87 13.15 12.80
N TRP A 406 5.25 13.42 14.05
CA TRP A 406 5.04 12.46 15.14
C TRP A 406 3.61 12.58 15.68
N GLY A 407 2.93 11.46 15.85
CA GLY A 407 1.52 11.43 16.24
C GLY A 407 0.69 10.49 15.38
N TYR A 408 -0.52 10.20 15.84
CA TYR A 408 -1.48 9.42 15.07
C TYR A 408 -1.87 10.13 13.77
N ILE A 409 -2.19 9.36 12.72
CA ILE A 409 -2.52 9.90 11.41
C ILE A 409 -3.65 10.94 11.49
N ASN A 410 -3.43 12.09 10.86
CA ASN A 410 -4.39 13.18 10.79
C ASN A 410 -4.29 13.86 9.42
N LEU A 411 -5.29 13.61 8.58
CA LEU A 411 -5.34 14.15 7.22
C LEU A 411 -5.72 15.64 7.18
N LYS A 412 -6.36 16.17 8.24
CA LYS A 412 -6.79 17.58 8.31
C LYS A 412 -5.62 18.54 8.48
N THR A 413 -4.47 18.05 8.92
CA THR A 413 -3.25 18.85 9.13
C THR A 413 -2.29 18.81 7.93
N GLN A 414 -2.64 18.08 6.86
CA GLN A 414 -1.77 17.87 5.71
C GLN A 414 -2.29 18.58 4.48
N LYS A 415 -1.44 19.35 3.81
CA LYS A 415 -1.73 19.92 2.48
C LYS A 415 -1.39 18.91 1.38
N ASP A 416 -1.95 19.13 0.19
CA ASP A 416 -1.52 18.39 -1.00
C ASP A 416 -0.08 18.81 -1.39
N THR A 417 0.89 18.09 -0.83
CA THR A 417 2.31 18.39 -0.96
C THR A 417 2.85 17.79 -2.26
N PRO A 418 3.66 18.54 -3.03
CA PRO A 418 4.32 18.03 -4.24
C PRO A 418 5.30 16.90 -3.93
N THR A 419 5.53 16.01 -4.88
CA THR A 419 6.70 15.11 -4.84
C THR A 419 7.98 15.91 -5.10
N LEU A 420 9.13 15.38 -4.64
CA LEU A 420 10.41 16.06 -4.85
C LEU A 420 10.66 16.38 -6.34
N GLY A 421 11.05 17.63 -6.60
CA GLY A 421 11.32 18.13 -7.95
C GLY A 421 10.06 18.55 -8.72
N GLN A 422 8.86 18.44 -8.14
CA GLN A 422 7.62 18.96 -8.71
C GLN A 422 7.18 20.23 -8.00
N GLN A 423 6.36 21.04 -8.69
CA GLN A 423 5.79 22.27 -8.12
C GLN A 423 4.33 22.11 -7.70
N GLN A 424 3.63 21.18 -8.34
CA GLN A 424 2.21 20.94 -8.14
C GLN A 424 1.98 19.83 -7.12
N GLY A 425 0.97 20.00 -6.28
CA GLY A 425 0.55 18.99 -5.30
C GLY A 425 0.36 17.62 -5.95
N GLU A 426 0.90 16.58 -5.30
CA GLU A 426 0.94 15.23 -5.89
C GLU A 426 -0.45 14.65 -6.15
N PHE A 427 -1.45 14.89 -5.28
CA PHE A 427 -2.78 14.34 -5.51
C PHE A 427 -3.47 15.03 -6.68
N LEU A 428 -3.31 16.34 -6.83
CA LEU A 428 -3.76 17.04 -8.01
C LEU A 428 -3.06 16.52 -9.29
N THR A 429 -1.75 16.35 -9.27
CA THR A 429 -1.00 15.77 -10.40
C THR A 429 -1.47 14.35 -10.71
N TYR A 430 -1.75 13.55 -9.68
CA TYR A 430 -2.30 12.20 -9.83
C TYR A 430 -3.68 12.23 -10.51
N LEU A 431 -4.61 13.08 -10.04
CA LEU A 431 -5.93 13.21 -10.66
C LEU A 431 -5.84 13.60 -12.14
N GLN A 432 -4.90 14.48 -12.51
CA GLN A 432 -4.69 14.91 -13.90
C GLN A 432 -4.14 13.80 -14.79
N ARG A 433 -3.15 13.03 -14.29
CA ARG A 433 -2.49 11.96 -15.07
C ARG A 433 -3.32 10.69 -15.13
N VAL A 434 -4.11 10.40 -14.10
CA VAL A 434 -4.98 9.20 -14.05
C VAL A 434 -6.36 9.48 -14.63
N GLY A 435 -6.85 10.72 -14.62
CA GLY A 435 -8.21 11.03 -15.06
C GLY A 435 -9.30 10.42 -14.17
N GLY A 436 -8.98 10.13 -12.90
CA GLY A 436 -9.91 9.55 -11.94
C GLY A 436 -9.38 9.57 -10.50
N GLY A 437 -10.27 9.32 -9.55
CA GLY A 437 -9.95 9.24 -8.11
C GLY A 437 -9.45 7.86 -7.65
N ASP A 438 -9.36 6.90 -8.56
CA ASP A 438 -8.83 5.56 -8.35
C ASP A 438 -8.21 5.02 -9.65
N GLU A 439 -7.44 3.94 -9.57
CA GLU A 439 -6.71 3.36 -10.70
C GLU A 439 -7.63 2.90 -11.84
N PHE A 440 -8.89 2.56 -11.53
CA PHE A 440 -9.90 2.10 -12.48
C PHE A 440 -10.92 3.19 -12.85
N ARG A 441 -10.69 4.44 -12.42
CA ARG A 441 -11.53 5.61 -12.76
C ARG A 441 -13.03 5.37 -12.54
N GLN A 442 -13.40 4.72 -11.44
CA GLN A 442 -14.78 4.32 -11.14
C GLN A 442 -15.36 4.98 -9.89
N ASN A 443 -14.57 5.75 -9.13
CA ASN A 443 -15.02 6.54 -8.01
C ASN A 443 -15.88 7.73 -8.48
N LYS A 444 -17.17 7.44 -8.70
CA LYS A 444 -18.18 8.41 -9.18
C LYS A 444 -18.27 9.66 -8.31
N GLU A 445 -18.07 9.53 -6.98
CA GLU A 445 -18.13 10.67 -6.08
C GLU A 445 -16.95 11.64 -6.34
N MET A 446 -15.74 11.11 -6.50
CA MET A 446 -14.59 11.95 -6.85
C MET A 446 -14.68 12.52 -8.26
N LEU A 447 -15.18 11.75 -9.24
CA LEU A 447 -15.41 12.24 -10.60
C LEU A 447 -16.37 13.44 -10.59
N GLN A 448 -17.49 13.33 -9.88
CA GLN A 448 -18.47 14.42 -9.77
C GLN A 448 -17.90 15.65 -9.04
N LYS A 449 -17.16 15.44 -7.95
CA LYS A 449 -16.60 16.52 -7.14
C LYS A 449 -15.48 17.25 -7.89
N TRP A 450 -14.49 16.52 -8.40
CA TRP A 450 -13.19 17.08 -8.79
C TRP A 450 -12.94 17.16 -10.30
N PHE A 451 -13.85 16.65 -11.13
CA PHE A 451 -13.69 16.67 -12.58
C PHE A 451 -14.83 17.44 -13.26
N ASN A 452 -14.49 18.11 -14.36
CA ASN A 452 -15.42 18.74 -15.28
C ASN A 452 -16.09 17.68 -16.18
N HIS A 453 -17.13 18.08 -16.90
CA HIS A 453 -17.83 17.18 -17.83
C HIS A 453 -16.93 16.67 -18.98
N ASP A 454 -15.89 17.42 -19.33
CA ASP A 454 -14.90 17.03 -20.36
C ASP A 454 -13.81 16.08 -19.81
N GLY A 455 -13.88 15.69 -18.53
CA GLY A 455 -12.90 14.83 -17.87
C GLY A 455 -11.64 15.56 -17.38
N SER A 456 -11.55 16.88 -17.56
CA SER A 456 -10.45 17.67 -16.98
C SER A 456 -10.65 17.87 -15.48
N VAL A 457 -9.56 17.97 -14.71
CA VAL A 457 -9.62 18.24 -13.27
C VAL A 457 -10.01 19.69 -13.02
N LYS A 458 -10.87 19.94 -12.03
CA LYS A 458 -11.18 21.27 -11.47
C LYS A 458 -10.00 21.81 -10.67
N THR A 459 -8.88 22.08 -11.34
CA THR A 459 -7.58 22.40 -10.72
C THR A 459 -7.66 23.49 -9.67
N ALA A 460 -8.31 24.62 -9.97
CA ALA A 460 -8.44 25.73 -9.02
C ALA A 460 -9.17 25.33 -7.73
N GLN A 461 -10.18 24.46 -7.82
CA GLN A 461 -10.93 24.00 -6.65
C GLN A 461 -10.08 23.07 -5.79
N VAL A 462 -9.36 22.13 -6.41
CA VAL A 462 -8.47 21.20 -5.70
C VAL A 462 -7.33 21.95 -5.01
N GLN A 463 -6.71 22.92 -5.68
CA GLN A 463 -5.63 23.74 -5.12
C GLN A 463 -6.10 24.65 -3.98
N ALA A 464 -7.38 25.04 -3.96
CA ALA A 464 -7.95 25.89 -2.92
C ALA A 464 -8.30 25.11 -1.63
N LEU A 465 -8.25 23.78 -1.65
CA LEU A 465 -8.59 22.97 -0.48
C LEU A 465 -7.59 23.23 0.67
N PRO A 466 -8.09 23.38 1.91
CA PRO A 466 -7.23 23.68 3.05
C PRO A 466 -6.32 22.49 3.44
N ASN A 467 -6.75 21.27 3.12
CA ASN A 467 -6.05 20.03 3.47
C ASN A 467 -6.50 18.86 2.57
N ILE A 468 -5.78 17.75 2.65
CA ILE A 468 -6.10 16.54 1.87
C ILE A 468 -7.33 15.80 2.40
N TYR A 469 -7.75 16.00 3.66
CA TYR A 469 -8.98 15.39 4.18
C TYR A 469 -10.18 15.78 3.31
N GLU A 470 -10.31 17.07 2.95
CA GLU A 470 -11.39 17.53 2.06
C GLU A 470 -11.34 16.88 0.66
N LEU A 471 -10.14 16.47 0.21
CA LEU A 471 -9.92 15.90 -1.12
C LEU A 471 -10.26 14.41 -1.18
N ILE A 472 -9.78 13.62 -0.21
CA ILE A 472 -9.73 12.15 -0.30
C ILE A 472 -10.68 11.40 0.64
N MET A 473 -11.45 12.11 1.47
CA MET A 473 -12.48 11.48 2.30
C MET A 473 -13.77 11.24 1.52
N PRO A 474 -14.46 10.10 1.74
CA PRO A 474 -15.75 9.84 1.13
C PRO A 474 -16.87 10.67 1.77
N SER A 475 -18.07 10.63 1.18
CA SER A 475 -19.30 10.97 1.88
C SER A 475 -19.68 9.88 2.90
N ASN A 476 -20.58 10.21 3.84
CA ASN A 476 -21.08 9.24 4.83
C ASN A 476 -21.76 8.03 4.16
N ARG A 477 -22.54 8.26 3.09
CA ARG A 477 -23.17 7.19 2.30
C ARG A 477 -22.12 6.26 1.69
N ARG A 478 -21.11 6.85 1.03
CA ARG A 478 -20.03 6.06 0.40
C ARG A 478 -19.20 5.31 1.44
N ALA A 479 -18.93 5.88 2.61
CA ALA A 479 -18.25 5.19 3.71
C ALA A 479 -19.01 3.92 4.14
N LEU A 480 -20.32 4.02 4.34
CA LEU A 480 -21.17 2.87 4.68
C LEU A 480 -21.16 1.81 3.57
N ASP A 481 -21.26 2.22 2.30
CA ASP A 481 -21.27 1.28 1.18
C ASP A 481 -19.93 0.55 1.01
N LEU A 482 -18.81 1.24 1.19
CA LEU A 482 -17.47 0.64 1.16
C LEU A 482 -17.28 -0.36 2.31
N ASN A 483 -17.75 -0.03 3.52
CA ASN A 483 -17.72 -0.95 4.65
C ASN A 483 -18.55 -2.20 4.38
N LYS A 484 -19.75 -2.06 3.79
CA LYS A 484 -20.59 -3.20 3.40
C LYS A 484 -19.98 -4.03 2.28
N ALA A 485 -19.37 -3.40 1.29
CA ALA A 485 -18.68 -4.09 0.21
C ALA A 485 -17.55 -4.97 0.77
N TYR A 486 -16.70 -4.40 1.63
CA TYR A 486 -15.65 -5.17 2.31
C TYR A 486 -16.24 -6.28 3.20
N PHE A 487 -17.30 -6.00 3.96
CA PHE A 487 -18.00 -7.01 4.77
C PHE A 487 -18.42 -8.22 3.93
N THR A 488 -18.88 -8.03 2.69
CA THR A 488 -19.22 -9.17 1.81
C THR A 488 -18.00 -10.00 1.40
N ILE A 489 -16.85 -9.37 1.11
CA ILE A 489 -15.58 -10.06 0.83
C ILE A 489 -15.15 -10.88 2.07
N MET A 490 -15.25 -10.29 3.26
CA MET A 490 -14.97 -10.95 4.52
C MET A 490 -15.89 -12.15 4.75
N LYS A 491 -17.22 -12.02 4.57
CA LYS A 491 -18.15 -13.15 4.72
C LYS A 491 -17.90 -14.27 3.72
N GLU A 492 -17.41 -13.94 2.52
CA GLU A 492 -17.04 -14.90 1.49
C GLU A 492 -15.66 -15.54 1.73
N GLN A 493 -14.82 -14.93 2.57
CA GLN A 493 -13.40 -15.23 2.71
C GLN A 493 -12.68 -15.27 1.35
N SER A 494 -13.03 -14.33 0.47
CA SER A 494 -12.58 -14.31 -0.94
C SER A 494 -11.28 -13.53 -1.16
N TYR A 495 -10.43 -13.35 -0.15
CA TYR A 495 -9.24 -12.50 -0.23
C TYR A 495 -8.19 -12.96 -1.26
N LEU A 496 -8.15 -14.25 -1.63
CA LEU A 496 -7.32 -14.76 -2.73
C LEU A 496 -7.71 -14.15 -4.09
N PHE A 497 -8.96 -13.70 -4.22
CA PHE A 497 -9.50 -13.11 -5.44
C PHE A 497 -9.36 -11.58 -5.47
N GLY A 498 -8.72 -10.99 -4.46
CA GLY A 498 -8.55 -9.53 -4.30
C GLY A 498 -9.28 -9.00 -3.07
N ARG A 499 -8.84 -7.86 -2.55
CA ARG A 499 -9.34 -7.28 -1.29
C ARG A 499 -10.02 -5.92 -1.47
N ASP A 500 -9.98 -5.38 -2.68
CA ASP A 500 -10.52 -4.08 -3.03
C ASP A 500 -12.04 -4.06 -2.87
N ALA A 501 -12.55 -3.10 -2.09
CA ALA A 501 -13.97 -2.95 -1.81
C ALA A 501 -14.70 -2.28 -2.99
N THR A 502 -14.92 -3.03 -4.07
CA THR A 502 -15.65 -2.55 -5.24
C THR A 502 -17.16 -2.47 -4.94
N LEU A 503 -17.79 -1.33 -5.25
CA LEU A 503 -19.23 -1.14 -5.05
C LEU A 503 -20.09 -1.76 -6.17
N GLY A 504 -19.46 -1.99 -7.33
CA GLY A 504 -20.02 -2.65 -8.51
C GLY A 504 -18.89 -3.23 -9.35
N VAL A 505 -19.20 -3.68 -10.56
CA VAL A 505 -18.21 -4.24 -11.50
C VAL A 505 -17.23 -3.16 -11.94
N ALA A 506 -15.93 -3.40 -11.81
CA ALA A 506 -14.90 -2.53 -12.34
C ALA A 506 -14.88 -2.59 -13.88
N THR A 507 -14.96 -1.44 -14.53
CA THR A 507 -15.08 -1.35 -16.00
C THR A 507 -13.75 -1.05 -16.70
N ASN A 508 -12.91 -0.20 -16.09
CA ASN A 508 -11.61 0.17 -16.64
C ASN A 508 -10.49 -0.74 -16.12
N VAL A 509 -10.73 -2.05 -16.15
CA VAL A 509 -9.77 -3.09 -15.81
C VAL A 509 -9.81 -4.17 -16.89
N LEU A 510 -8.64 -4.72 -17.20
CA LEU A 510 -8.41 -5.80 -18.15
C LEU A 510 -8.69 -7.14 -17.45
N GLU A 511 -9.49 -7.99 -18.09
CA GLU A 511 -9.57 -9.42 -17.73
C GLU A 511 -8.35 -10.18 -18.24
N LYS A 512 -7.82 -9.75 -19.38
CA LYS A 512 -6.62 -10.29 -20.02
C LYS A 512 -5.81 -9.16 -20.65
N VAL A 513 -4.50 -9.26 -20.54
CA VAL A 513 -3.53 -8.45 -21.28
C VAL A 513 -3.21 -9.14 -22.60
N GLU A 514 -3.25 -8.40 -23.70
CA GLU A 514 -2.91 -8.90 -25.03
C GLU A 514 -1.44 -8.58 -25.35
N ASP A 515 -0.73 -9.51 -26.02
CA ASP A 515 0.74 -9.47 -26.22
C ASP A 515 1.28 -8.20 -26.90
N ASN A 516 0.45 -7.45 -27.62
CA ASN A 516 0.86 -6.24 -28.35
C ASN A 516 0.14 -4.97 -27.86
N MET A 517 -0.34 -4.97 -26.61
CA MET A 517 -1.03 -3.83 -26.02
C MET A 517 -0.09 -3.04 -25.11
N PRO A 518 0.58 -1.96 -25.58
CA PRO A 518 1.34 -1.11 -24.66
C PRO A 518 0.38 -0.44 -23.66
N PRO A 519 0.72 -0.40 -22.35
CA PRO A 519 -0.06 0.33 -21.37
C PRO A 519 -0.12 1.83 -21.70
N LEU A 520 1.01 2.51 -21.90
CA LEU A 520 1.03 3.96 -22.12
C LEU A 520 1.85 4.37 -23.33
N GLU A 521 1.35 5.35 -24.08
CA GLU A 521 2.14 6.08 -25.07
C GLU A 521 3.27 6.84 -24.37
N GLU A 522 4.37 7.09 -25.08
CA GLU A 522 5.59 7.68 -24.52
C GLU A 522 5.34 9.03 -23.83
N GLY A 523 4.49 9.88 -24.39
CA GLY A 523 4.15 11.20 -23.85
C GLY A 523 3.40 11.18 -22.51
N PHE A 524 2.83 10.04 -22.11
CA PHE A 524 2.09 9.87 -20.87
C PHE A 524 2.86 9.07 -19.81
N ARG A 525 4.15 8.79 -20.05
CA ARG A 525 5.04 8.15 -19.08
C ARG A 525 5.69 9.24 -18.24
N HIS A 526 5.69 9.07 -16.92
CA HIS A 526 6.07 10.15 -16.01
C HIS A 526 6.98 9.68 -14.88
N GLY A 527 7.97 10.51 -14.57
CA GLY A 527 8.75 10.40 -13.35
C GLY A 527 7.94 10.74 -12.11
N PHE A 528 8.30 10.11 -10.99
CA PHE A 528 7.71 10.25 -9.67
C PHE A 528 8.77 9.92 -8.62
N ASP A 529 8.82 10.68 -7.52
CA ASP A 529 9.60 10.31 -6.33
C ASP A 529 8.62 10.12 -5.18
N ILE A 530 8.76 9.01 -4.44
CA ILE A 530 7.89 8.70 -3.30
C ILE A 530 8.00 9.74 -2.18
N ARG A 531 9.12 10.46 -2.11
CA ARG A 531 9.37 11.53 -1.14
C ARG A 531 8.66 12.82 -1.56
N LEU A 532 8.28 13.60 -0.56
CA LEU A 532 7.49 14.82 -0.71
C LEU A 532 8.32 16.04 -0.33
N ASP A 533 8.11 17.16 -1.02
CA ASP A 533 8.75 18.44 -0.72
C ASP A 533 7.93 19.22 0.32
N TRP A 534 8.09 18.85 1.59
CA TRP A 534 7.39 19.49 2.70
C TRP A 534 7.83 20.93 2.93
N ALA A 535 9.11 21.24 2.68
CA ALA A 535 9.66 22.59 2.85
C ALA A 535 9.01 23.60 1.88
N GLN A 536 8.85 23.20 0.61
CA GLN A 536 8.14 24.01 -0.38
C GLN A 536 6.67 24.25 0.01
N ALA A 537 5.99 23.23 0.52
CA ALA A 537 4.61 23.36 0.97
C ALA A 537 4.45 24.34 2.15
N GLU A 538 5.45 24.43 3.04
CA GLU A 538 5.47 25.41 4.12
C GLU A 538 5.79 26.83 3.63
N ASN A 539 6.77 27.01 2.74
CA ASN A 539 7.14 28.32 2.19
C ASN A 539 6.02 28.96 1.33
N SER A 540 5.14 28.15 0.72
CA SER A 540 3.96 28.67 0.02
C SER A 540 2.95 29.39 0.94
N LYS A 541 3.06 29.24 2.27
CA LYS A 541 2.27 30.03 3.24
C LYS A 541 2.79 31.46 3.40
N SER A 542 4.11 31.67 3.43
CA SER A 542 4.69 32.98 3.73
C SER A 542 4.57 34.01 2.60
N LEU A 543 4.19 33.56 1.39
CA LEU A 543 3.94 34.43 0.24
C LEU A 543 2.47 34.81 0.07
N LYS A 544 1.56 34.29 0.91
CA LYS A 544 0.11 34.56 0.88
C LYS A 544 -0.44 35.21 2.16
N GLU A 545 0.42 35.42 3.15
CA GLU A 545 0.23 36.35 4.28
C GLU A 545 0.99 37.64 3.95
#